data_AF-A0A1I1XIB0-F1
#
_entry.id   AF-A0A1I1XIB0-F1
#
_cell.length_a   1.000
_cell.length_b   1.000
_cell.length_c   1.000
_cell.angle_alpha   90.00
_cell.angle_beta   90.00
_cell.angle_gamma   90.00
#
_symmetry.space_group_name_H-M   'P 1'
#
loop_
_entity.id
_entity.type
_entity.pdbx_description
1 polymer ?
#
loop_
_entity_poly.entity_id
_entity_poly.type
_entity_poly.pdbx_seq_one_letter_code
_entity_poly.pdbx_strand_id
1 'polypeptide(L)'
;MQPLEGEFGAYSEALTRAVYSGMQVINWSGELPNDDNHTNHNCNVPTANLSPVCTAVQLLKDRDVLLIQATGNFSKTRSPFPSNIQENQSTILAVGGTSSREPGPSMGGLSPGALWRLNATEGSSWTGFDGVVAPADGIVSTVPRYPGSTADYYPAYKCGDFANDRSAEGNFSRIGDGYGSCSGTSMAAPHVSALAGLIRSVNPLLSAQAVRSIIQNSGNNASNRMEQIGYGLPNAGLALVKASTTNPSKLTPLFSFYSVERVDSFYTTVPQMASAALTGTLEPRQHCPLSAAQCDLETTFKSYDSAYGAGITDWGNSYGPYTKFPGVGNGSTKAPQAEVWVFTTPANPKSAAIPLAPLVRMSWICPSAQANTVCQSTNGHHADTTYTTDDDGIAAYIGVGYKVDGIEGYIYPKSLPQPAGTVRLMRKYNPTRDDHAIFPETKAGYMAGLGYTVDSGAEWLGYVYPNNGPVPFIQ
;
A
#
# COMPACT_ATOMS: atom_id res chain seq x y z
N MET A 1 36.89 -1.09 7.85
CA MET A 1 36.16 -0.88 6.57
C MET A 1 35.73 -2.24 6.05
N GLN A 2 34.55 -2.72 6.45
CA GLN A 2 33.89 -3.93 5.94
C GLN A 2 32.45 -4.21 6.49
N PRO A 3 31.68 -3.30 7.12
CA PRO A 3 30.23 -3.53 7.35
C PRO A 3 29.31 -2.95 6.27
N LEU A 4 29.78 -2.01 5.45
CA LEU A 4 28.91 -1.22 4.58
C LEU A 4 28.24 -2.06 3.46
N GLU A 5 28.95 -2.97 2.80
CA GLU A 5 28.40 -3.77 1.69
C GLU A 5 27.20 -4.66 2.10
N GLY A 6 27.15 -5.12 3.36
CA GLY A 6 26.03 -5.92 3.87
C GLY A 6 24.75 -5.13 4.12
N GLU A 7 24.86 -3.89 4.61
CA GLU A 7 23.70 -3.02 4.88
C GLU A 7 23.05 -2.51 3.58
N PHE A 8 23.86 -2.14 2.58
CA PHE A 8 23.34 -1.75 1.26
C PHE A 8 22.53 -2.86 0.60
N GLY A 9 22.98 -4.12 0.71
CA GLY A 9 22.27 -5.29 0.21
C GLY A 9 20.92 -5.48 0.92
N ALA A 10 20.90 -5.35 2.24
CA ALA A 10 19.68 -5.52 3.03
C ALA A 10 18.59 -4.46 2.71
N TYR A 11 18.99 -3.20 2.50
CA TYR A 11 18.04 -2.14 2.14
C TYR A 11 17.45 -2.33 0.75
N SER A 12 18.29 -2.65 -0.23
CA SER A 12 17.86 -2.93 -1.61
C SER A 12 16.90 -4.12 -1.65
N GLU A 13 17.21 -5.19 -0.91
CA GLU A 13 16.36 -6.37 -0.79
C GLU A 13 15.02 -6.05 -0.13
N ALA A 14 15.02 -5.29 0.98
CA ALA A 14 13.79 -4.92 1.68
C ALA A 14 12.84 -4.10 0.79
N LEU A 15 13.37 -3.10 0.07
CA LEU A 15 12.59 -2.30 -0.88
C LEU A 15 12.08 -3.15 -2.04
N THR A 16 12.94 -3.99 -2.61
CA THR A 16 12.58 -4.88 -3.72
C THR A 16 11.47 -5.84 -3.33
N ARG A 17 11.59 -6.48 -2.15
CA ARG A 17 10.58 -7.40 -1.64
C ARG A 17 9.24 -6.72 -1.36
N ALA A 18 9.26 -5.51 -0.79
CA ALA A 18 8.05 -4.71 -0.58
C ALA A 18 7.33 -4.40 -1.89
N VAL A 19 8.08 -4.03 -2.94
CA VAL A 19 7.49 -3.79 -4.27
C VAL A 19 6.91 -5.08 -4.86
N TYR A 20 7.64 -6.19 -4.74
CA TYR A 20 7.22 -7.51 -5.22
C TYR A 20 6.00 -8.08 -4.51
N SER A 21 5.72 -7.70 -3.27
CA SER A 21 4.47 -8.08 -2.61
C SER A 21 3.28 -7.22 -3.04
N GLY A 22 3.45 -6.27 -3.97
CA GLY A 22 2.40 -5.39 -4.46
C GLY A 22 2.11 -4.18 -3.56
N MET A 23 3.05 -3.77 -2.70
CA MET A 23 2.87 -2.58 -1.87
C MET A 23 2.78 -1.31 -2.74
N GLN A 24 1.84 -0.45 -2.38
CA GLN A 24 1.63 0.84 -3.06
C GLN A 24 2.44 1.97 -2.42
N VAL A 25 2.64 1.90 -1.11
CA VAL A 25 3.31 2.93 -0.33
C VAL A 25 4.27 2.22 0.63
N ILE A 26 5.50 2.70 0.72
CA ILE A 26 6.52 2.19 1.63
C ILE A 26 6.90 3.32 2.58
N ASN A 27 6.75 3.08 3.88
CA ASN A 27 7.32 3.96 4.90
C ASN A 27 8.78 3.59 5.15
N TRP A 28 9.69 4.54 4.96
CA TRP A 28 11.12 4.38 5.19
C TRP A 28 11.62 5.36 6.25
N SER A 29 11.83 4.85 7.47
CA SER A 29 12.28 5.64 8.61
C SER A 29 13.78 5.50 8.89
N GLY A 30 14.54 4.94 7.96
CA GLY A 30 16.01 4.93 7.97
C GLY A 30 16.59 6.00 7.04
N GLU A 31 17.87 6.31 7.18
CA GLU A 31 18.58 7.07 6.16
C GLU A 31 18.85 6.12 4.99
N LEU A 32 18.39 6.44 3.77
CA LEU A 32 18.93 5.76 2.60
C LEU A 32 20.43 6.03 2.61
N PRO A 33 21.28 4.99 2.53
CA PRO A 33 22.68 5.16 2.86
C PRO A 33 23.33 6.22 1.95
N ASN A 34 23.59 7.37 2.56
CA ASN A 34 24.47 8.41 2.08
C ASN A 34 25.86 8.01 2.52
N ASP A 35 26.76 7.71 1.58
CA ASP A 35 28.17 7.76 1.95
C ASP A 35 28.51 9.22 2.29
N ASP A 36 28.77 9.50 3.57
CA ASP A 36 29.29 10.79 4.03
C ASP A 36 30.64 11.14 3.32
N ASN A 37 31.26 10.20 2.58
CA ASN A 37 32.43 10.43 1.71
C ASN A 37 32.14 10.64 0.22
N HIS A 38 30.88 10.82 -0.21
CA HIS A 38 30.59 11.15 -1.61
C HIS A 38 31.20 10.17 -2.64
N THR A 39 31.31 8.86 -2.38
CA THR A 39 31.51 7.95 -3.52
C THR A 39 30.25 7.99 -4.37
N ASN A 40 30.42 8.67 -5.50
CA ASN A 40 29.46 9.12 -6.49
C ASN A 40 28.56 7.98 -7.01
N HIS A 41 27.57 7.52 -6.25
CA HIS A 41 26.58 6.54 -6.73
C HIS A 41 25.57 7.22 -7.67
N ASN A 42 26.03 7.80 -8.78
CA ASN A 42 25.16 8.47 -9.73
C ASN A 42 24.00 7.54 -10.17
N CYS A 43 22.75 7.81 -9.76
CA CYS A 43 21.59 7.07 -10.25
C CYS A 43 21.19 7.53 -11.67
N ASN A 44 21.85 8.57 -12.22
CA ASN A 44 21.75 8.97 -13.62
C ASN A 44 22.83 8.27 -14.45
N VAL A 45 22.88 6.95 -14.37
CA VAL A 45 23.71 6.07 -15.22
C VAL A 45 22.80 5.07 -15.93
N PRO A 46 23.24 4.45 -17.05
CA PRO A 46 22.48 3.36 -17.67
C PRO A 46 22.13 2.27 -16.65
N THR A 47 20.96 1.64 -16.79
CA THR A 47 20.43 0.64 -15.84
C THR A 47 21.43 -0.47 -15.49
N ALA A 48 22.27 -0.88 -16.44
CA ALA A 48 23.33 -1.88 -16.25
C ALA A 48 24.43 -1.49 -15.25
N ASN A 49 24.51 -0.21 -14.86
CA ASN A 49 25.56 0.35 -13.99
C ASN A 49 25.00 0.96 -12.69
N LEU A 50 23.72 0.74 -12.37
CA LEU A 50 23.10 1.27 -11.15
C LEU A 50 23.68 0.57 -9.91
N SER A 51 23.91 1.33 -8.84
CA SER A 51 24.17 0.73 -7.53
C SER A 51 22.91 0.03 -7.01
N PRO A 52 23.02 -0.95 -6.09
CA PRO A 52 21.85 -1.69 -5.59
C PRO A 52 20.71 -0.81 -5.06
N VAL A 53 21.02 0.31 -4.41
CA VAL A 53 20.01 1.27 -3.93
C VAL A 53 19.36 2.05 -5.09
N CYS A 54 20.12 2.44 -6.12
CA CYS A 54 19.57 3.07 -7.31
C CYS A 54 18.67 2.10 -8.10
N THR A 55 19.03 0.80 -8.16
CA THR A 55 18.19 -0.23 -8.77
C THR A 55 16.86 -0.37 -8.03
N ALA A 56 16.87 -0.39 -6.70
CA ALA A 56 15.64 -0.42 -5.91
C ALA A 56 14.77 0.83 -6.13
N VAL A 57 15.38 2.02 -6.19
CA VAL A 57 14.67 3.28 -6.50
C VAL A 57 14.10 3.30 -7.92
N GLN A 58 14.83 2.75 -8.89
CA GLN A 58 14.33 2.60 -10.24
C GLN A 58 13.14 1.62 -10.29
N LEU A 59 13.20 0.52 -9.55
CA LEU A 59 12.10 -0.43 -9.42
C LEU A 59 10.86 0.22 -8.78
N LEU A 60 11.02 1.05 -7.74
CA LEU A 60 9.93 1.83 -7.14
C LEU A 60 9.24 2.72 -8.18
N LYS A 61 10.03 3.40 -9.02
CA LYS A 61 9.53 4.25 -10.11
C LYS A 61 8.80 3.43 -11.16
N ASP A 62 9.39 2.33 -11.62
CA ASP A 62 8.80 1.49 -12.66
C ASP A 62 7.48 0.85 -12.18
N ARG A 63 7.41 0.49 -10.90
CA ARG A 63 6.22 -0.10 -10.25
C ARG A 63 5.26 0.94 -9.67
N ASP A 64 5.52 2.22 -9.88
CA ASP A 64 4.68 3.33 -9.41
C ASP A 64 4.36 3.25 -7.90
N VAL A 65 5.36 2.87 -7.11
CA VAL A 65 5.30 2.79 -5.65
C VAL A 65 5.78 4.11 -5.07
N LEU A 66 5.13 4.62 -4.02
CA LEU A 66 5.54 5.84 -3.34
C LEU A 66 6.34 5.50 -2.07
N LEU A 67 7.61 5.86 -2.05
CA LEU A 67 8.50 5.78 -0.90
C LEU A 67 8.39 7.07 -0.07
N ILE A 68 7.94 6.95 1.17
CA ILE A 68 7.87 8.04 2.13
C ILE A 68 9.09 7.95 3.04
N GLN A 69 10.03 8.89 2.92
CA GLN A 69 11.32 8.83 3.60
C GLN A 69 11.45 9.89 4.70
N ALA A 70 11.80 9.47 5.92
CA ALA A 70 12.15 10.38 7.00
C ALA A 70 13.45 11.15 6.70
N THR A 71 13.53 12.43 7.05
CA THR A 71 14.70 13.27 6.73
C THR A 71 15.88 13.14 7.70
N GLY A 72 15.69 12.46 8.83
CA GLY A 72 16.70 12.28 9.86
C GLY A 72 16.60 13.29 11.00
N ASN A 73 17.30 12.99 12.10
CA ASN A 73 17.08 13.61 13.40
C ASN A 73 18.25 14.49 13.90
N PHE A 74 19.12 14.95 13.00
CA PHE A 74 20.37 15.64 13.35
C PHE A 74 20.41 17.13 12.95
N SER A 75 19.24 17.76 12.79
CA SER A 75 19.12 19.19 12.44
C SER A 75 19.97 19.61 11.22
N LYS A 76 20.18 18.69 10.27
CA LYS A 76 21.01 18.95 9.09
C LYS A 76 20.27 19.92 8.16
N THR A 77 21.00 20.88 7.59
CA THR A 77 20.47 21.87 6.63
C THR A 77 20.58 21.41 5.17
N ARG A 78 20.97 20.16 4.94
CA ARG A 78 21.13 19.57 3.61
C ARG A 78 20.01 18.58 3.32
N SER A 79 19.72 18.38 2.03
CA SER A 79 18.78 17.37 1.55
C SER A 79 19.02 16.01 2.23
N PRO A 80 17.96 15.29 2.65
CA PRO A 80 18.10 13.94 3.21
C PRO A 80 18.49 12.91 2.16
N PHE A 81 18.43 13.27 0.87
CA PHE A 81 18.72 12.39 -0.23
C PHE A 81 20.21 12.48 -0.65
N PRO A 82 20.78 11.36 -1.12
CA PRO A 82 22.05 11.39 -1.84
C PRO A 82 22.00 12.43 -2.97
N SER A 83 23.11 13.12 -3.25
CA SER A 83 23.16 14.15 -4.31
C SER A 83 22.78 13.62 -5.70
N ASN A 84 22.87 12.32 -5.90
CA ASN A 84 22.50 11.54 -7.08
C ASN A 84 21.02 11.08 -7.13
N ILE A 85 20.28 11.18 -6.02
CA ILE A 85 18.82 10.98 -5.97
C ILE A 85 18.21 12.37 -5.81
N GLN A 86 17.67 12.90 -6.90
CA GLN A 86 17.07 14.22 -6.83
C GLN A 86 15.78 14.22 -6.02
N GLU A 87 15.56 15.28 -5.26
CA GLU A 87 14.34 15.51 -4.49
C GLU A 87 13.06 15.45 -5.36
N ASN A 88 13.21 15.75 -6.66
CA ASN A 88 12.13 15.76 -7.65
C ASN A 88 11.77 14.36 -8.22
N GLN A 89 12.37 13.27 -7.73
CA GLN A 89 11.97 11.92 -8.18
C GLN A 89 10.52 11.65 -7.79
N SER A 90 9.67 11.37 -8.78
CA SER A 90 8.21 11.20 -8.61
C SER A 90 7.80 10.14 -7.56
N THR A 91 8.70 9.22 -7.24
CA THR A 91 8.49 8.05 -6.38
C THR A 91 8.95 8.25 -4.93
N ILE A 92 9.65 9.35 -4.59
CA ILE A 92 10.12 9.59 -3.21
C ILE A 92 9.54 10.90 -2.66
N LEU A 93 9.08 10.89 -1.41
CA LEU A 93 8.64 12.07 -0.68
C LEU A 93 9.38 12.16 0.66
N ALA A 94 10.20 13.20 0.84
CA ALA A 94 10.85 13.52 2.10
C ALA A 94 9.85 14.03 3.13
N VAL A 95 9.99 13.54 4.37
CA VAL A 95 9.16 13.91 5.51
C VAL A 95 10.02 14.35 6.68
N GLY A 96 9.93 15.63 6.99
CA GLY A 96 10.50 16.23 8.19
C GLY A 96 9.52 16.19 9.37
N GLY A 97 10.03 16.55 10.53
CA GLY A 97 9.29 16.55 11.78
C GLY A 97 8.92 17.97 12.21
N THR A 98 7.65 18.17 12.59
CA THR A 98 7.19 19.37 13.29
C THR A 98 6.85 19.07 14.74
N SER A 99 7.02 20.06 15.63
CA SER A 99 6.44 20.04 16.96
C SER A 99 4.91 20.16 16.87
N SER A 100 4.21 19.46 17.76
CA SER A 100 2.77 19.60 18.04
C SER A 100 2.48 20.45 19.27
N ARG A 101 3.51 20.82 20.06
CA ARG A 101 3.38 21.58 21.32
C ARG A 101 3.78 23.06 21.17
N GLU A 102 3.03 23.90 21.89
CA GLU A 102 3.35 25.28 22.31
C GLU A 102 4.68 25.33 23.11
N PRO A 103 5.39 26.47 23.12
CA PRO A 103 6.74 26.60 23.68
C PRO A 103 6.86 26.25 25.16
N GLY A 104 7.87 25.44 25.50
CA GLY A 104 8.37 25.28 26.87
C GLY A 104 9.39 26.37 27.23
N PRO A 105 9.54 26.72 28.52
CA PRO A 105 10.27 27.92 28.98
C PRO A 105 11.79 27.94 28.69
N SER A 106 12.37 26.89 28.12
CA SER A 106 13.82 26.80 27.81
C SER A 106 14.16 26.83 26.33
N MET A 107 13.17 26.86 25.41
CA MET A 107 13.41 26.75 23.97
C MET A 107 12.69 27.89 23.25
N GLY A 108 13.38 29.02 23.07
CA GLY A 108 12.84 30.28 22.54
C GLY A 108 11.91 30.13 21.34
N GLY A 109 10.64 30.46 21.55
CA GLY A 109 9.70 30.97 20.54
C GLY A 109 9.49 30.10 19.28
N LEU A 110 9.13 28.83 19.42
CA LEU A 110 8.69 28.02 18.28
C LEU A 110 7.16 27.91 18.24
N SER A 111 6.55 28.46 17.19
CA SER A 111 5.11 28.39 16.90
C SER A 111 4.68 26.97 16.50
N PRO A 112 3.40 26.60 16.63
CA PRO A 112 2.85 25.39 16.01
C PRO A 112 3.23 25.31 14.52
N GLY A 113 3.76 24.16 14.08
CA GLY A 113 4.30 24.00 12.72
C GLY A 113 5.81 24.28 12.58
N ALA A 114 6.48 24.69 13.66
CA ALA A 114 7.94 24.78 13.69
C ALA A 114 8.60 23.39 13.69
N LEU A 115 9.79 23.32 13.08
CA LEU A 115 10.59 22.10 13.08
C LEU A 115 10.76 21.55 14.50
N TRP A 116 10.53 20.24 14.63
CA TRP A 116 10.79 19.51 15.86
C TRP A 116 12.27 19.63 16.23
N ARG A 117 12.55 19.98 17.50
CA ARG A 117 13.89 20.06 18.08
C ARG A 117 13.87 19.53 19.51
N LEU A 118 14.83 18.67 19.83
CA LEU A 118 15.11 18.23 21.20
C LEU A 118 16.18 19.10 21.85
N ASN A 119 17.22 19.46 21.09
CA ASN A 119 18.31 20.33 21.52
C ASN A 119 18.98 20.99 20.29
N ALA A 120 20.18 21.55 20.48
CA ALA A 120 20.90 22.26 19.42
C ALA A 120 21.35 21.36 18.24
N THR A 121 21.51 20.05 18.47
CA THR A 121 22.00 19.09 17.48
C THR A 121 20.92 18.09 17.05
N GLU A 122 19.97 17.77 17.93
CA GLU A 122 18.92 16.79 17.69
C GLU A 122 17.59 17.47 17.34
N GLY A 123 17.07 17.16 16.17
CA GLY A 123 15.88 17.78 15.59
C GLY A 123 15.71 17.43 14.12
N SER A 124 14.60 17.85 13.52
CA SER A 124 14.31 17.55 12.13
C SER A 124 15.37 18.14 11.20
N SER A 125 15.98 17.30 10.38
CA SER A 125 16.70 17.77 9.19
C SER A 125 15.72 18.42 8.21
N TRP A 126 16.25 19.29 7.35
CA TRP A 126 15.48 19.99 6.32
C TRP A 126 14.88 19.00 5.31
N THR A 127 13.68 19.31 4.85
CA THR A 127 12.97 18.44 3.90
C THR A 127 13.38 18.66 2.45
N GLY A 128 13.96 19.84 2.18
CA GLY A 128 14.08 20.41 0.84
C GLY A 128 12.76 21.03 0.36
N PHE A 129 12.77 21.63 -0.83
CA PHE A 129 11.64 22.39 -1.38
C PHE A 129 10.43 21.52 -1.77
N ASP A 130 10.67 20.26 -2.10
CA ASP A 130 9.68 19.31 -2.58
C ASP A 130 9.25 18.30 -1.50
N GLY A 131 9.74 18.44 -0.27
CA GLY A 131 9.29 17.67 0.89
C GLY A 131 8.03 18.21 1.57
N VAL A 132 7.65 17.56 2.67
CA VAL A 132 6.59 17.98 3.61
C VAL A 132 7.03 17.73 5.05
N VAL A 133 6.31 18.28 6.02
CA VAL A 133 6.50 17.94 7.44
C VAL A 133 5.27 17.26 8.02
N ALA A 134 5.45 16.47 9.07
CA ALA A 134 4.37 15.89 9.85
C ALA A 134 4.74 15.84 11.36
N PRO A 135 3.77 15.64 12.27
CA PRO A 135 4.04 15.59 13.70
C PRO A 135 5.12 14.57 14.06
N ALA A 136 6.14 15.02 14.77
CA ALA A 136 7.30 14.22 15.16
C ALA A 136 7.60 14.27 16.66
N ASP A 137 6.93 15.11 17.44
CA ASP A 137 7.25 15.29 18.85
C ASP A 137 6.23 14.60 19.77
N GLY A 138 6.68 13.62 20.55
CA GLY A 138 5.87 12.92 21.55
C GLY A 138 4.69 12.17 20.93
N ILE A 139 4.92 11.49 19.81
CA ILE A 139 3.88 10.74 19.10
C ILE A 139 3.60 9.45 19.87
N VAL A 140 2.36 9.30 20.34
CA VAL A 140 1.89 8.10 21.02
C VAL A 140 1.54 7.04 19.99
N SER A 141 2.08 5.83 20.16
CA SER A 141 1.83 4.68 19.30
C SER A 141 1.87 3.38 20.10
N THR A 142 1.41 2.28 19.49
CA THR A 142 1.63 0.94 20.04
C THR A 142 3.11 0.60 20.10
N VAL A 143 3.51 -0.10 21.16
CA VAL A 143 4.84 -0.67 21.35
C VAL A 143 4.74 -2.15 21.74
N PRO A 144 5.72 -3.00 21.39
CA PRO A 144 5.68 -4.41 21.78
C PRO A 144 5.62 -4.56 23.30
N ARG A 145 4.61 -5.29 23.80
CA ARG A 145 4.50 -5.64 25.21
C ARG A 145 5.50 -6.74 25.55
N TYR A 146 6.66 -6.39 26.09
CA TYR A 146 7.62 -7.36 26.61
C TYR A 146 7.29 -7.67 28.08
N PRO A 147 6.98 -8.94 28.44
CA PRO A 147 6.79 -9.32 29.83
C PRO A 147 8.08 -9.05 30.62
N GLY A 148 8.03 -8.08 31.53
CA GLY A 148 9.15 -7.76 32.43
C GLY A 148 10.20 -6.77 31.91
N SER A 149 10.04 -6.17 30.71
CA SER A 149 10.90 -5.06 30.29
C SER A 149 10.13 -3.74 30.26
N THR A 150 10.29 -2.95 31.31
CA THR A 150 9.86 -1.55 31.42
C THR A 150 10.88 -0.61 30.76
N ALA A 151 11.42 -0.96 29.59
CA ALA A 151 12.62 -0.33 29.07
C ALA A 151 12.32 0.87 28.17
N ASP A 152 12.99 1.98 28.44
CA ASP A 152 13.26 3.01 27.43
C ASP A 152 13.96 2.36 26.25
N TYR A 153 13.29 2.30 25.10
CA TYR A 153 13.84 1.68 23.90
C TYR A 153 14.96 2.54 23.32
N TYR A 154 14.76 3.86 23.33
CA TYR A 154 15.76 4.85 22.88
C TYR A 154 15.61 6.15 23.71
N PRO A 155 16.38 6.30 24.82
CA PRO A 155 16.28 7.46 25.71
C PRO A 155 16.51 8.80 25.01
N ALA A 156 17.42 8.84 24.02
CA ALA A 156 17.76 10.05 23.26
C ALA A 156 16.55 10.64 22.49
N TYR A 157 15.64 9.77 22.07
CA TYR A 157 14.43 10.16 21.32
C TYR A 157 13.16 10.09 22.18
N LYS A 158 13.33 9.90 23.50
CA LYS A 158 12.25 9.72 24.48
C LYS A 158 11.24 8.66 24.03
N CYS A 159 11.76 7.55 23.49
CA CYS A 159 10.96 6.44 22.97
C CYS A 159 10.82 5.34 24.02
N GLY A 160 9.62 5.16 24.55
CA GLY A 160 9.38 4.17 25.58
C GLY A 160 7.93 4.12 26.05
N ASP A 161 7.66 3.16 26.94
CA ASP A 161 6.44 3.02 27.72
C ASP A 161 6.88 3.09 29.20
N PHE A 162 7.47 4.23 29.58
CA PHE A 162 8.08 4.47 30.89
C PHE A 162 8.00 5.96 31.33
N ALA A 163 8.28 6.23 32.61
CA ALA A 163 8.04 7.49 33.33
C ALA A 163 8.79 8.75 32.82
N ASN A 164 9.67 8.63 31.83
CA ASN A 164 10.51 9.69 31.25
C ASN A 164 10.27 9.89 29.74
N ASP A 165 9.27 9.23 29.17
CA ASP A 165 8.81 9.51 27.82
C ASP A 165 7.99 10.83 27.77
N ARG A 166 7.68 11.36 26.57
CA ARG A 166 6.95 12.63 26.43
C ARG A 166 5.48 12.54 26.86
N SER A 167 4.89 11.35 26.92
CA SER A 167 3.56 11.11 27.52
C SER A 167 3.58 11.16 29.05
N ALA A 168 4.68 10.78 29.69
CA ALA A 168 4.83 10.85 31.14
C ALA A 168 4.94 12.30 31.67
N GLU A 169 5.37 13.25 30.83
CA GLU A 169 5.29 14.70 31.14
C GLU A 169 3.83 15.19 31.29
N GLY A 170 2.83 14.39 30.88
CA GLY A 170 1.40 14.69 30.94
C GLY A 170 0.58 13.88 31.97
N ASN A 171 1.22 13.15 32.90
CA ASN A 171 0.54 12.36 33.95
C ASN A 171 -0.23 11.11 33.42
N PHE A 172 0.26 10.48 32.35
CA PHE A 172 -0.25 9.17 31.89
C PHE A 172 0.36 8.03 32.72
N SER A 173 -0.25 7.73 33.87
CA SER A 173 0.18 6.69 34.82
C SER A 173 -0.15 5.25 34.36
N ARG A 174 0.13 4.88 33.10
CA ARG A 174 -0.16 3.54 32.56
C ARG A 174 1.05 2.88 31.90
N ILE A 175 2.13 2.78 32.67
CA ILE A 175 3.36 2.08 32.28
C ILE A 175 3.06 0.60 31.99
N GLY A 176 3.54 0.09 30.86
CA GLY A 176 3.48 -1.32 30.48
C GLY A 176 2.15 -1.77 29.88
N ASP A 177 1.33 -0.83 29.39
CA ASP A 177 0.04 -1.13 28.76
C ASP A 177 0.16 -1.41 27.25
N GLY A 178 1.37 -1.29 26.68
CA GLY A 178 1.63 -1.55 25.27
C GLY A 178 1.47 -0.31 24.37
N TYR A 179 1.38 0.88 24.97
CA TYR A 179 1.43 2.16 24.27
C TYR A 179 2.54 3.03 24.85
N GLY A 180 3.25 3.74 23.99
CA GLY A 180 4.36 4.60 24.38
C GLY A 180 4.49 5.81 23.48
N SER A 181 5.17 6.85 23.94
CA SER A 181 5.51 7.99 23.09
C SER A 181 6.93 7.88 22.53
N CYS A 182 7.17 8.52 21.40
CA CYS A 182 8.48 8.62 20.77
C CYS A 182 8.57 9.90 19.93
N SER A 183 9.77 10.50 19.84
CA SER A 183 10.00 11.69 19.03
C SER A 183 11.01 11.42 17.90
N GLY A 184 10.71 11.89 16.68
CA GLY A 184 11.60 11.72 15.53
C GLY A 184 10.91 11.92 14.20
N THR A 185 11.69 12.23 13.16
CA THR A 185 11.20 12.20 11.77
C THR A 185 10.71 10.81 11.36
N SER A 186 11.21 9.76 12.02
CA SER A 186 10.71 8.39 11.96
C SER A 186 9.24 8.25 12.39
N MET A 187 8.72 9.17 13.22
CA MET A 187 7.31 9.20 13.63
C MET A 187 6.46 10.11 12.72
N ALA A 188 7.10 11.06 12.02
CA ALA A 188 6.44 11.89 11.02
C ALA A 188 6.14 11.12 9.72
N ALA A 189 7.10 10.34 9.22
CA ALA A 189 6.95 9.57 7.96
C ALA A 189 5.71 8.64 7.94
N PRO A 190 5.36 7.91 9.02
CA PRO A 190 4.15 7.08 9.06
C PRO A 190 2.85 7.87 8.88
N HIS A 191 2.75 9.11 9.37
CA HIS A 191 1.57 9.95 9.16
C HIS A 191 1.36 10.27 7.68
N VAL A 192 2.44 10.61 6.97
CA VAL A 192 2.39 10.90 5.53
C VAL A 192 2.16 9.62 4.71
N SER A 193 2.72 8.49 5.15
CA SER A 193 2.45 7.17 4.55
C SER A 193 0.98 6.79 4.66
N ALA A 194 0.37 7.01 5.83
CA ALA A 194 -1.06 6.81 6.02
C ALA A 194 -1.89 7.74 5.11
N LEU A 195 -1.51 9.01 4.98
CA LEU A 195 -2.18 9.94 4.08
C LEU A 195 -2.10 9.50 2.61
N ALA A 196 -0.94 9.01 2.16
CA ALA A 196 -0.77 8.45 0.82
C ALA A 196 -1.69 7.22 0.60
N GLY A 197 -1.80 6.35 1.60
CA GLY A 197 -2.73 5.22 1.60
C GLY A 197 -4.20 5.66 1.49
N LEU A 198 -4.62 6.68 2.25
CA LEU A 198 -5.98 7.22 2.19
C LEU A 198 -6.30 7.86 0.83
N ILE A 199 -5.33 8.55 0.21
CA ILE A 199 -5.49 9.10 -1.14
C ILE A 199 -5.72 7.96 -2.15
N ARG A 200 -4.91 6.89 -2.08
CA ARG A 200 -5.06 5.72 -2.96
C ARG A 200 -6.30 4.89 -2.65
N SER A 201 -6.83 4.90 -1.42
CA SER A 201 -8.13 4.28 -1.16
C SER A 201 -9.29 5.02 -1.82
N VAL A 202 -9.17 6.34 -2.04
CA VAL A 202 -10.18 7.13 -2.77
C VAL A 202 -10.04 6.96 -4.30
N ASN A 203 -8.80 6.88 -4.79
CA ASN A 203 -8.52 6.62 -6.20
C ASN A 203 -7.28 5.72 -6.34
N PRO A 204 -7.48 4.39 -6.49
CA PRO A 204 -6.39 3.42 -6.60
C PRO A 204 -5.52 3.59 -7.84
N LEU A 205 -6.02 4.27 -8.89
CA LEU A 205 -5.31 4.43 -10.16
C LEU A 205 -4.42 5.68 -10.20
N LEU A 206 -4.32 6.44 -9.10
CA LEU A 206 -3.42 7.59 -9.02
C LEU A 206 -1.95 7.14 -9.04
N SER A 207 -1.18 7.78 -9.93
CA SER A 207 0.27 7.60 -9.96
C SER A 207 0.93 8.06 -8.67
N ALA A 208 2.10 7.53 -8.33
CA ALA A 208 2.89 7.97 -7.18
C ALA A 208 3.14 9.49 -7.24
N GLN A 209 3.37 10.03 -8.44
CA GLN A 209 3.51 11.46 -8.68
C GLN A 209 2.23 12.24 -8.34
N ALA A 210 1.06 11.73 -8.73
CA ALA A 210 -0.22 12.38 -8.47
C ALA A 210 -0.56 12.34 -6.97
N VAL A 211 -0.32 11.22 -6.29
CA VAL A 211 -0.46 11.08 -4.84
C VAL A 211 0.46 12.07 -4.13
N ARG A 212 1.75 12.10 -4.49
CA ARG A 212 2.74 13.05 -3.97
C ARG A 212 2.29 14.50 -4.16
N SER A 213 1.80 14.83 -5.35
CA SER A 213 1.30 16.18 -5.68
C SER A 213 0.08 16.56 -4.84
N ILE A 214 -0.84 15.63 -4.57
CA ILE A 214 -2.00 15.89 -3.71
C ILE A 214 -1.55 16.17 -2.27
N ILE A 215 -0.62 15.38 -1.74
CA ILE A 215 -0.05 15.58 -0.40
C ILE A 215 0.60 16.97 -0.30
N GLN A 216 1.53 17.28 -1.22
CA GLN A 216 2.23 18.56 -1.28
C GLN A 216 1.26 19.74 -1.39
N ASN A 217 0.33 19.72 -2.34
CA ASN A 217 -0.62 20.81 -2.56
C ASN A 217 -1.74 20.90 -1.50
N SER A 218 -1.75 20.00 -0.51
CA SER A 218 -2.57 20.11 0.69
C SER A 218 -1.83 20.72 1.88
N GLY A 219 -0.53 21.00 1.72
CA GLY A 219 0.33 21.58 2.75
C GLY A 219 0.02 23.06 3.03
N ASN A 220 0.15 23.46 4.29
CA ASN A 220 -0.07 24.85 4.73
C ASN A 220 0.94 25.87 4.16
N ASN A 221 2.01 25.40 3.51
CA ASN A 221 3.04 26.24 2.89
C ASN A 221 3.14 26.01 1.37
N ALA A 222 2.11 25.44 0.74
CA ALA A 222 2.13 25.04 -0.67
C ALA A 222 2.39 26.21 -1.65
N SER A 223 2.00 27.44 -1.30
CA SER A 223 2.21 28.64 -2.12
C SER A 223 3.56 29.34 -1.88
N ASN A 224 4.31 28.97 -0.84
CA ASN A 224 5.56 29.63 -0.46
C ASN A 224 6.58 28.64 0.11
N ARG A 225 6.92 27.62 -0.69
CA ARG A 225 7.77 26.49 -0.28
C ARG A 225 9.11 26.96 0.29
N MET A 226 9.57 26.31 1.36
CA MET A 226 10.83 26.63 2.03
C MET A 226 11.68 25.36 2.17
N GLU A 227 13.01 25.42 2.05
CA GLU A 227 13.86 24.22 2.17
C GLU A 227 13.70 23.50 3.52
N GLN A 228 13.36 24.23 4.58
CA GLN A 228 13.21 23.68 5.92
C GLN A 228 12.02 22.72 6.04
N ILE A 229 10.89 23.06 5.42
CA ILE A 229 9.60 22.35 5.63
C ILE A 229 8.89 21.97 4.32
N GLY A 230 9.46 22.32 3.17
CA GLY A 230 8.92 22.14 1.84
C GLY A 230 7.56 22.80 1.69
N TYR A 231 6.56 21.97 1.33
CA TYR A 231 5.15 22.35 1.23
C TYR A 231 4.46 22.52 2.59
N GLY A 232 5.16 22.29 3.70
CA GLY A 232 4.64 22.43 5.05
C GLY A 232 3.86 21.20 5.53
N LEU A 233 2.97 21.40 6.49
CA LEU A 233 2.15 20.33 7.10
C LEU A 233 0.92 20.03 6.22
N PRO A 234 0.79 18.82 5.63
CA PRO A 234 -0.36 18.44 4.83
C PRO A 234 -1.67 18.43 5.62
N ASN A 235 -2.75 18.95 5.02
CA ASN A 235 -4.11 18.82 5.53
C ASN A 235 -4.78 17.59 4.92
N ALA A 236 -5.01 16.55 5.73
CA ALA A 236 -5.61 15.30 5.27
C ALA A 236 -7.01 15.48 4.65
N GLY A 237 -7.87 16.32 5.24
CA GLY A 237 -9.21 16.58 4.71
C GLY A 237 -9.17 17.21 3.31
N LEU A 238 -8.32 18.23 3.12
CA LEU A 238 -8.12 18.87 1.84
C LEU A 238 -7.51 17.92 0.80
N ALA A 239 -6.56 17.06 1.21
CA ALA A 239 -5.98 16.04 0.35
C ALA A 239 -7.05 15.05 -0.15
N LEU A 240 -7.97 14.59 0.70
CA LEU A 240 -9.04 13.69 0.30
C LEU A 240 -10.11 14.36 -0.57
N VAL A 241 -10.37 15.65 -0.37
CA VAL A 241 -11.21 16.42 -1.31
C VAL A 241 -10.56 16.47 -2.70
N LYS A 242 -9.27 16.79 -2.78
CA LYS A 242 -8.51 16.78 -4.04
C LYS A 242 -8.46 15.39 -4.69
N ALA A 243 -8.28 14.33 -3.91
CA ALA A 243 -8.33 12.97 -4.42
C ALA A 243 -9.72 12.63 -4.97
N SER A 244 -10.79 13.00 -4.27
CA SER A 244 -12.17 12.73 -4.69
C SER A 244 -12.52 13.42 -6.02
N THR A 245 -11.96 14.60 -6.32
CA THR A 245 -12.19 15.26 -7.61
C THR A 245 -11.60 14.48 -8.80
N THR A 246 -10.62 13.60 -8.55
CA THR A 246 -10.03 12.73 -9.59
C THR A 246 -10.83 11.44 -9.83
N ASN A 247 -11.74 11.09 -8.93
CA ASN A 247 -12.65 9.94 -9.06
C ASN A 247 -14.08 10.32 -8.61
N PRO A 248 -14.80 11.15 -9.40
CA PRO A 248 -16.09 11.69 -8.98
C PRO A 248 -17.19 10.62 -8.84
N SER A 249 -17.13 9.54 -9.61
CA SER A 249 -18.06 8.40 -9.47
C SER A 249 -17.72 7.51 -8.27
N LYS A 250 -16.51 7.64 -7.72
CA LYS A 250 -15.94 6.74 -6.69
C LYS A 250 -15.88 5.29 -7.13
N LEU A 251 -16.01 5.00 -8.43
CA LEU A 251 -15.92 3.65 -8.97
C LEU A 251 -14.48 3.35 -9.36
N THR A 252 -14.11 2.07 -9.31
CA THR A 252 -12.83 1.55 -9.79
C THR A 252 -13.03 0.19 -10.47
N PRO A 253 -12.32 -0.15 -11.56
CA PRO A 253 -12.38 -1.50 -12.10
C PRO A 253 -11.83 -2.48 -11.08
N LEU A 254 -12.49 -3.62 -10.95
CA LEU A 254 -11.95 -4.78 -10.27
C LEU A 254 -11.22 -5.62 -11.32
N PHE A 255 -9.90 -5.44 -11.42
CA PHE A 255 -9.09 -6.13 -12.40
C PHE A 255 -9.09 -7.62 -12.13
N SER A 256 -9.07 -8.43 -13.20
CA SER A 256 -9.24 -9.86 -13.12
C SER A 256 -8.10 -10.63 -13.78
N PHE A 257 -7.61 -11.63 -13.06
CA PHE A 257 -6.44 -12.42 -13.41
C PHE A 257 -6.72 -13.91 -13.19
N TYR A 258 -6.09 -14.74 -14.00
CA TYR A 258 -6.08 -16.20 -13.82
C TYR A 258 -4.71 -16.74 -14.14
N SER A 259 -4.28 -17.75 -13.39
CA SER A 259 -3.05 -18.48 -13.66
C SER A 259 -3.35 -19.96 -13.83
N VAL A 260 -3.06 -20.48 -15.03
CA VAL A 260 -3.13 -21.94 -15.29
C VAL A 260 -2.14 -22.71 -14.41
N GLU A 261 -1.03 -22.09 -14.03
CA GLU A 261 0.04 -22.73 -13.30
C GLU A 261 -0.19 -22.71 -11.79
N ARG A 262 -0.76 -21.62 -11.26
CA ARG A 262 -1.21 -21.54 -9.85
C ARG A 262 -2.56 -22.22 -9.65
N VAL A 263 -3.33 -22.38 -10.72
CA VAL A 263 -4.69 -22.92 -10.73
C VAL A 263 -5.59 -22.05 -9.84
N ASP A 264 -5.49 -20.74 -10.02
CA ASP A 264 -6.08 -19.75 -9.11
C ASP A 264 -6.54 -18.50 -9.88
N SER A 265 -7.65 -17.93 -9.41
CA SER A 265 -8.22 -16.66 -9.88
C SER A 265 -7.91 -15.55 -8.88
N PHE A 266 -7.46 -14.40 -9.37
CA PHE A 266 -7.12 -13.25 -8.52
C PHE A 266 -7.77 -11.98 -9.04
N TYR A 267 -8.24 -11.15 -8.11
CA TYR A 267 -8.94 -9.90 -8.41
C TYR A 267 -8.45 -8.76 -7.52
N THR A 268 -8.17 -7.60 -8.10
CA THR A 268 -7.74 -6.44 -7.31
C THR A 268 -8.09 -5.11 -7.95
N THR A 269 -8.28 -4.09 -7.13
CA THR A 269 -8.37 -2.70 -7.59
C THR A 269 -7.02 -1.98 -7.55
N VAL A 270 -5.98 -2.67 -7.04
CA VAL A 270 -4.65 -2.12 -6.78
C VAL A 270 -3.68 -2.44 -7.93
N PRO A 271 -3.24 -1.43 -8.72
CA PRO A 271 -2.33 -1.67 -9.84
C PRO A 271 -0.98 -2.31 -9.50
N GLN A 272 -0.47 -2.07 -8.29
CA GLN A 272 0.80 -2.61 -7.82
C GLN A 272 0.68 -4.11 -7.50
N MET A 273 -0.46 -4.55 -6.95
CA MET A 273 -0.76 -5.97 -6.76
C MET A 273 -1.00 -6.66 -8.11
N ALA A 274 -1.69 -6.00 -9.05
CA ALA A 274 -1.81 -6.49 -10.43
C ALA A 274 -0.43 -6.67 -11.08
N SER A 275 0.48 -5.70 -10.91
CA SER A 275 1.85 -5.79 -11.40
C SER A 275 2.60 -6.97 -10.77
N ALA A 276 2.43 -7.19 -9.47
CA ALA A 276 2.99 -8.34 -8.77
C ALA A 276 2.41 -9.67 -9.29
N ALA A 277 1.11 -9.74 -9.54
CA ALA A 277 0.45 -10.93 -10.10
C ALA A 277 0.99 -11.27 -11.49
N LEU A 278 1.05 -10.27 -12.37
CA LEU A 278 1.50 -10.41 -13.76
C LEU A 278 3.00 -10.72 -13.89
N THR A 279 3.79 -10.43 -12.87
CA THR A 279 5.22 -10.76 -12.80
C THR A 279 5.52 -11.96 -11.90
N GLY A 280 4.49 -12.63 -11.38
CA GLY A 280 4.62 -13.82 -10.53
C GLY A 280 5.05 -13.55 -9.08
N THR A 281 5.26 -12.30 -8.69
CA THR A 281 5.80 -11.94 -7.38
C THR A 281 4.75 -11.84 -6.27
N LEU A 282 3.45 -11.82 -6.62
CA LEU A 282 2.34 -11.73 -5.66
C LEU A 282 2.39 -12.83 -4.58
N GLU A 283 2.31 -12.41 -3.32
CA GLU A 283 2.17 -13.25 -2.13
C GLU A 283 0.67 -13.47 -1.77
N PRO A 284 0.30 -14.58 -1.09
CA PRO A 284 1.17 -15.66 -0.64
C PRO A 284 1.72 -16.49 -1.80
N ARG A 285 2.98 -16.88 -1.68
CA ARG A 285 3.68 -17.78 -2.58
C ARG A 285 4.64 -18.61 -1.74
N GLN A 286 5.01 -19.79 -2.22
CA GLN A 286 5.97 -20.63 -1.50
C GLN A 286 7.30 -19.87 -1.31
N HIS A 287 7.74 -19.76 -0.06
CA HIS A 287 9.03 -19.16 0.27
C HIS A 287 10.16 -20.09 -0.22
N CYS A 288 10.95 -19.63 -1.18
CA CYS A 288 12.18 -20.31 -1.57
C CYS A 288 13.31 -19.90 -0.62
N PRO A 289 14.01 -20.84 0.06
CA PRO A 289 15.15 -20.50 0.88
C PRO A 289 16.29 -19.92 0.04
N LEU A 290 16.87 -18.82 0.52
CA LEU A 290 17.81 -17.90 -0.14
C LEU A 290 19.11 -18.52 -0.70
N SER A 291 19.33 -19.83 -0.58
CA SER A 291 20.58 -20.50 -0.96
C SER A 291 20.52 -21.27 -2.29
N ALA A 292 19.39 -21.30 -2.99
CA ALA A 292 19.25 -22.09 -4.21
C ALA A 292 19.43 -21.23 -5.47
N ALA A 293 20.46 -21.55 -6.27
CA ALA A 293 20.66 -21.07 -7.65
C ALA A 293 19.52 -21.46 -8.63
N GLN A 294 18.47 -22.12 -8.13
CA GLN A 294 17.27 -22.52 -8.87
C GLN A 294 16.11 -21.53 -8.73
N CYS A 295 16.26 -20.46 -7.94
CA CYS A 295 15.24 -19.44 -7.74
C CYS A 295 15.57 -18.18 -8.55
N ASP A 296 15.66 -18.37 -9.87
CA ASP A 296 15.60 -17.24 -10.79
C ASP A 296 14.19 -16.63 -10.69
N LEU A 297 14.15 -15.42 -10.11
CA LEU A 297 12.95 -14.74 -9.62
C LEU A 297 11.98 -14.32 -10.74
N GLU A 298 12.34 -14.49 -12.01
CA GLU A 298 11.46 -14.18 -13.14
C GLU A 298 11.01 -15.42 -13.93
N THR A 299 11.71 -16.56 -13.83
CA THR A 299 11.39 -17.79 -14.57
C THR A 299 10.75 -18.89 -13.70
N THR A 300 10.84 -18.76 -12.37
CA THR A 300 10.31 -19.76 -11.42
C THR A 300 8.93 -19.38 -10.87
N PHE A 301 8.56 -18.10 -10.90
CA PHE A 301 7.28 -17.67 -10.36
C PHE A 301 6.18 -17.69 -11.39
N LYS A 302 5.31 -18.69 -11.21
CA LYS A 302 4.07 -18.87 -11.95
C LYS A 302 3.27 -17.58 -11.97
N SER A 303 3.29 -16.86 -13.09
CA SER A 303 2.61 -15.57 -13.23
C SER A 303 1.11 -15.76 -13.45
N TYR A 304 0.34 -14.70 -13.22
CA TYR A 304 -1.01 -14.62 -13.74
C TYR A 304 -1.00 -13.95 -15.11
N ASP A 305 -2.05 -14.22 -15.87
CA ASP A 305 -2.44 -13.44 -17.03
C ASP A 305 -3.77 -12.74 -16.74
N SER A 306 -3.95 -11.56 -17.34
CA SER A 306 -5.26 -10.93 -17.47
C SER A 306 -6.21 -11.90 -18.17
N ALA A 307 -7.35 -12.16 -17.55
CA ALA A 307 -8.17 -13.32 -17.92
C ALA A 307 -9.58 -12.96 -18.35
N TYR A 308 -10.28 -12.16 -17.55
CA TYR A 308 -11.72 -11.95 -17.72
C TYR A 308 -12.05 -10.48 -17.97
N GLY A 309 -13.03 -10.27 -18.85
CA GLY A 309 -13.66 -8.98 -19.08
C GLY A 309 -13.14 -8.20 -20.27
N ALA A 310 -13.52 -6.92 -20.32
CA ALA A 310 -13.13 -5.99 -21.37
C ALA A 310 -12.00 -5.08 -20.89
N GLY A 311 -11.21 -4.57 -21.84
CA GLY A 311 -10.23 -3.53 -21.55
C GLY A 311 -10.90 -2.24 -21.04
N ILE A 312 -10.17 -1.48 -20.22
CA ILE A 312 -10.66 -0.20 -19.71
C ILE A 312 -10.53 0.87 -20.80
N THR A 313 -11.66 1.29 -21.38
CA THR A 313 -11.67 2.25 -22.50
C THR A 313 -11.81 3.70 -22.05
N ASP A 314 -12.20 3.93 -20.79
CA ASP A 314 -12.25 5.26 -20.18
C ASP A 314 -12.11 5.20 -18.65
N TRP A 315 -11.39 6.15 -18.06
CA TRP A 315 -11.22 6.34 -16.62
C TRP A 315 -11.60 7.78 -16.23
N GLY A 316 -12.90 8.04 -16.25
CA GLY A 316 -13.50 9.29 -15.78
C GLY A 316 -13.05 10.55 -16.54
N ASN A 317 -13.53 11.70 -16.10
CA ASN A 317 -13.41 12.97 -16.82
C ASN A 317 -11.99 13.57 -16.90
N SER A 318 -10.92 12.86 -16.52
CA SER A 318 -9.60 13.50 -16.38
C SER A 318 -8.36 12.70 -16.79
N TYR A 319 -8.45 11.39 -17.05
CA TYR A 319 -7.23 10.59 -17.22
C TYR A 319 -7.22 9.57 -18.38
N GLY A 320 -8.28 9.50 -19.19
CA GLY A 320 -8.31 8.63 -20.37
C GLY A 320 -8.18 7.14 -20.04
N PRO A 321 -7.98 6.24 -21.02
CA PRO A 321 -7.96 4.81 -20.77
C PRO A 321 -6.75 4.36 -19.94
N TYR A 322 -6.99 3.55 -18.90
CA TYR A 322 -5.93 2.87 -18.15
C TYR A 322 -5.46 1.64 -18.92
N THR A 323 -4.44 1.81 -19.75
CA THR A 323 -4.03 0.82 -20.77
C THR A 323 -2.89 -0.12 -20.36
N LYS A 324 -2.20 0.16 -19.25
CA LYS A 324 -1.06 -0.65 -18.79
C LYS A 324 -0.86 -0.59 -17.29
N PHE A 325 -0.42 -1.70 -16.70
CA PHE A 325 0.04 -1.74 -15.31
C PHE A 325 1.49 -1.25 -15.17
N PRO A 326 1.88 -0.68 -14.02
CA PRO A 326 3.24 -0.18 -13.79
C PRO A 326 4.32 -1.26 -13.89
N GLY A 327 5.33 -1.02 -14.74
CA GLY A 327 6.52 -1.86 -14.84
C GLY A 327 6.25 -3.24 -15.45
N VAL A 328 5.10 -3.45 -16.07
CA VAL A 328 4.76 -4.69 -16.78
C VAL A 328 4.92 -4.45 -18.28
N GLY A 329 5.49 -5.43 -18.99
CA GLY A 329 5.65 -5.37 -20.44
C GLY A 329 4.32 -5.30 -21.20
N ASN A 330 4.39 -4.91 -22.48
CA ASN A 330 3.20 -4.84 -23.34
C ASN A 330 2.77 -6.23 -23.80
N GLY A 331 1.47 -6.52 -23.76
CA GLY A 331 0.89 -7.76 -24.27
C GLY A 331 -0.60 -7.87 -23.95
N SER A 332 -1.36 -8.61 -24.76
CA SER A 332 -2.80 -8.82 -24.51
C SER A 332 -3.08 -9.52 -23.19
N THR A 333 -2.22 -10.46 -22.80
CA THR A 333 -2.30 -11.18 -21.51
C THR A 333 -1.87 -10.33 -20.31
N LYS A 334 -1.33 -9.13 -20.53
CA LYS A 334 -0.89 -8.20 -19.48
C LYS A 334 -1.69 -6.89 -19.48
N ALA A 335 -2.71 -6.79 -20.34
CA ALA A 335 -3.56 -5.60 -20.47
C ALA A 335 -4.54 -5.51 -19.29
N PRO A 336 -4.85 -4.32 -18.76
CA PRO A 336 -5.86 -4.16 -17.72
C PRO A 336 -7.25 -4.58 -18.20
N GLN A 337 -7.78 -5.65 -17.62
CA GLN A 337 -9.10 -6.19 -17.92
C GLN A 337 -9.93 -6.32 -16.63
N ALA A 338 -11.20 -5.96 -16.73
CA ALA A 338 -12.15 -6.08 -15.62
C ALA A 338 -13.54 -6.45 -16.15
N GLU A 339 -14.29 -7.20 -15.35
CA GLU A 339 -15.69 -7.53 -15.64
C GLU A 339 -16.67 -6.61 -14.94
N VAL A 340 -16.25 -5.97 -13.84
CA VAL A 340 -17.12 -5.18 -12.97
C VAL A 340 -16.39 -3.96 -12.43
N TRP A 341 -17.19 -2.98 -12.00
CA TRP A 341 -16.76 -1.80 -11.26
C TRP A 341 -17.25 -1.89 -9.82
N VAL A 342 -16.37 -1.59 -8.88
CA VAL A 342 -16.65 -1.53 -7.44
C VAL A 342 -16.42 -0.12 -6.93
N PHE A 343 -16.99 0.22 -5.78
CA PHE A 343 -16.77 1.52 -5.14
C PHE A 343 -15.46 1.54 -4.36
N THR A 344 -14.89 2.72 -4.20
CA THR A 344 -13.65 2.99 -3.48
C THR A 344 -13.89 3.41 -2.01
N THR A 345 -15.14 3.79 -1.67
CA THR A 345 -15.50 4.26 -0.32
C THR A 345 -16.76 3.56 0.19
N PRO A 346 -16.96 3.42 1.52
CA PRO A 346 -18.16 2.80 2.09
C PRO A 346 -19.44 3.65 1.93
N ALA A 347 -19.30 4.91 1.53
CA ALA A 347 -20.43 5.82 1.36
C ALA A 347 -21.31 5.37 0.18
N ASN A 348 -22.56 5.06 0.47
CA ASN A 348 -23.50 4.58 -0.53
C ASN A 348 -24.22 5.76 -1.23
N PRO A 349 -24.10 5.89 -2.57
CA PRO A 349 -24.74 6.98 -3.32
C PRO A 349 -26.26 6.84 -3.41
N LYS A 350 -26.83 5.67 -3.09
CA LYS A 350 -28.28 5.38 -3.15
C LYS A 350 -28.97 5.52 -1.80
N SER A 351 -28.24 5.42 -0.69
CA SER A 351 -28.80 5.48 0.66
C SER A 351 -27.74 5.86 1.68
N ALA A 352 -27.91 7.00 2.36
CA ALA A 352 -27.02 7.37 3.46
C ALA A 352 -27.17 6.46 4.70
N ALA A 353 -28.31 5.76 4.83
CA ALA A 353 -28.61 4.91 5.97
C ALA A 353 -28.03 3.49 5.86
N ILE A 354 -27.77 3.02 4.64
CA ILE A 354 -27.26 1.67 4.39
C ILE A 354 -25.90 1.80 3.73
N PRO A 355 -24.78 1.61 4.45
CA PRO A 355 -23.44 1.70 3.86
C PRO A 355 -23.23 0.60 2.81
N LEU A 356 -22.27 0.82 1.92
CA LEU A 356 -21.83 -0.22 0.99
C LEU A 356 -21.11 -1.33 1.77
N ALA A 357 -21.23 -2.57 1.31
CA ALA A 357 -20.54 -3.70 1.91
C ALA A 357 -19.07 -3.74 1.43
N PRO A 358 -18.09 -3.94 2.33
CA PRO A 358 -16.70 -4.10 1.91
C PRO A 358 -16.53 -5.41 1.14
N LEU A 359 -15.75 -5.41 0.06
CA LEU A 359 -15.30 -6.62 -0.62
C LEU A 359 -13.94 -7.00 -0.06
N VAL A 360 -13.94 -7.88 0.92
CA VAL A 360 -12.74 -8.31 1.66
C VAL A 360 -12.08 -9.46 0.91
N ARG A 361 -10.83 -9.26 0.51
CA ARG A 361 -9.97 -10.32 -0.05
C ARG A 361 -9.36 -11.13 1.08
N MET A 362 -9.34 -12.44 0.88
CA MET A 362 -8.71 -13.39 1.77
C MET A 362 -7.86 -14.36 0.95
N SER A 363 -6.74 -14.79 1.50
CA SER A 363 -5.84 -15.72 0.85
C SER A 363 -5.57 -16.93 1.71
N TRP A 364 -5.31 -18.04 1.04
CA TRP A 364 -4.90 -19.29 1.64
C TRP A 364 -3.78 -19.92 0.81
N ILE A 365 -2.93 -20.70 1.47
CA ILE A 365 -1.87 -21.48 0.83
C ILE A 365 -1.88 -22.88 1.44
N CYS A 366 -1.62 -23.88 0.60
CA CYS A 366 -1.48 -25.26 1.04
C CYS A 366 -0.58 -25.37 2.29
N PRO A 367 -1.05 -25.95 3.40
CA PRO A 367 -0.22 -26.20 4.57
C PRO A 367 0.83 -27.27 4.26
N SER A 368 1.99 -27.21 4.94
CA SER A 368 3.06 -28.21 4.81
C SER A 368 2.66 -29.62 5.30
N ALA A 369 1.53 -29.75 6.02
CA ALA A 369 1.04 -30.99 6.60
C ALA A 369 -0.45 -31.26 6.25
N GLN A 370 -0.68 -31.82 5.05
CA GLN A 370 -1.82 -32.66 4.61
C GLN A 370 -3.28 -32.15 4.57
N ALA A 371 -4.02 -32.65 3.55
CA ALA A 371 -5.41 -33.21 3.51
C ALA A 371 -6.14 -32.89 2.19
N ASN A 372 -5.79 -31.77 1.54
CA ASN A 372 -6.40 -31.35 0.29
C ASN A 372 -5.81 -32.10 -0.91
N THR A 373 -6.66 -32.69 -1.74
CA THR A 373 -6.25 -33.47 -2.92
C THR A 373 -5.48 -32.62 -3.93
N VAL A 374 -5.79 -31.33 -4.10
CA VAL A 374 -5.05 -30.42 -4.99
C VAL A 374 -3.63 -30.20 -4.45
N CYS A 375 -3.49 -30.01 -3.13
CA CYS A 375 -2.19 -29.90 -2.46
C CYS A 375 -1.39 -31.22 -2.49
N GLN A 376 -2.03 -32.37 -2.61
CA GLN A 376 -1.35 -33.68 -2.55
C GLN A 376 -1.07 -34.31 -3.92
N SER A 377 -1.86 -34.01 -4.96
CA SER A 377 -1.86 -34.78 -6.22
C SER A 377 -1.42 -34.02 -7.48
N THR A 378 -1.53 -32.68 -7.48
CA THR A 378 -1.31 -31.86 -8.70
C THR A 378 -0.48 -30.61 -8.48
N ASN A 379 -0.58 -29.96 -7.31
CA ASN A 379 0.19 -28.76 -7.00
C ASN A 379 0.39 -28.59 -5.48
N GLY A 380 1.50 -29.12 -4.94
CA GLY A 380 1.87 -28.97 -3.51
C GLY A 380 2.14 -27.54 -3.04
N HIS A 381 1.99 -26.57 -3.93
CA HIS A 381 2.23 -25.15 -3.72
C HIS A 381 1.04 -24.30 -4.16
N HIS A 382 -0.15 -24.90 -4.23
CA HIS A 382 -1.38 -24.19 -4.55
C HIS A 382 -1.69 -23.14 -3.47
N ALA A 383 -2.20 -22.02 -3.95
CA ALA A 383 -2.73 -20.92 -3.15
C ALA A 383 -4.06 -20.54 -3.79
N ASP A 384 -5.01 -20.14 -2.96
CA ASP A 384 -6.33 -19.72 -3.38
C ASP A 384 -6.63 -18.31 -2.84
N THR A 385 -7.34 -17.52 -3.64
CA THR A 385 -7.91 -16.26 -3.17
C THR A 385 -9.43 -16.25 -3.24
N THR A 386 -10.06 -15.74 -2.20
CA THR A 386 -11.52 -15.61 -2.12
C THR A 386 -11.93 -14.24 -1.61
N TYR A 387 -13.21 -13.92 -1.78
CA TYR A 387 -13.77 -12.61 -1.48
C TYR A 387 -15.08 -12.74 -0.74
N THR A 388 -15.26 -11.97 0.33
CA THR A 388 -16.48 -11.96 1.13
C THR A 388 -16.88 -10.55 1.55
N THR A 389 -18.13 -10.39 2.01
CA THR A 389 -18.72 -9.08 2.29
C THR A 389 -19.20 -8.86 3.71
N ASP A 390 -19.12 -9.90 4.54
CA ASP A 390 -19.68 -9.94 5.87
C ASP A 390 -18.76 -10.70 6.83
N ASP A 391 -18.93 -10.41 8.13
CA ASP A 391 -18.12 -10.99 9.21
C ASP A 391 -18.32 -12.50 9.32
N ASP A 392 -19.51 -13.01 8.99
CA ASP A 392 -19.81 -14.45 8.99
C ASP A 392 -18.95 -15.19 7.95
N GLY A 393 -18.84 -14.65 6.74
CA GLY A 393 -17.96 -15.18 5.71
C GLY A 393 -16.47 -15.06 6.08
N ILE A 394 -16.06 -13.95 6.70
CA ILE A 394 -14.69 -13.79 7.20
C ILE A 394 -14.38 -14.87 8.24
N ALA A 395 -15.26 -15.05 9.22
CA ALA A 395 -15.11 -16.05 10.27
C ALA A 395 -15.09 -17.48 9.70
N ALA A 396 -15.96 -17.79 8.73
CA ALA A 396 -16.01 -19.10 8.08
C ALA A 396 -14.70 -19.43 7.34
N TYR A 397 -14.16 -18.48 6.56
CA TYR A 397 -12.91 -18.69 5.83
C TYR A 397 -11.68 -18.74 6.75
N ILE A 398 -11.65 -17.93 7.82
CA ILE A 398 -10.63 -18.07 8.88
C ILE A 398 -10.70 -19.47 9.50
N GLY A 399 -11.92 -19.99 9.73
CA GLY A 399 -12.15 -21.32 10.28
C GLY A 399 -11.57 -22.47 9.44
N VAL A 400 -11.37 -22.26 8.14
CA VAL A 400 -10.73 -23.22 7.22
C VAL A 400 -9.32 -22.82 6.79
N GLY A 401 -8.74 -21.80 7.45
CA GLY A 401 -7.31 -21.47 7.38
C GLY A 401 -6.94 -20.25 6.54
N TYR A 402 -7.90 -19.55 5.93
CA TYR A 402 -7.61 -18.32 5.19
C TYR A 402 -7.20 -17.19 6.13
N LYS A 403 -6.47 -16.22 5.58
CA LYS A 403 -6.12 -14.97 6.24
C LYS A 403 -6.75 -13.80 5.52
N VAL A 404 -7.11 -12.76 6.27
CA VAL A 404 -7.58 -11.50 5.71
C VAL A 404 -6.40 -10.76 5.10
N ASP A 405 -6.51 -10.38 3.83
CA ASP A 405 -5.49 -9.59 3.15
C ASP A 405 -5.82 -8.08 3.21
N GLY A 406 -7.08 -7.73 2.91
CA GLY A 406 -7.53 -6.34 2.86
C GLY A 406 -8.86 -6.16 2.13
N ILE A 407 -9.28 -4.91 1.96
CA ILE A 407 -10.50 -4.54 1.24
C ILE A 407 -10.12 -4.12 -0.17
N GLU A 408 -10.67 -4.78 -1.19
CA GLU A 408 -10.46 -4.39 -2.60
C GLU A 408 -11.41 -3.27 -3.03
N GLY A 409 -12.52 -3.08 -2.33
CA GLY A 409 -13.48 -2.03 -2.63
C GLY A 409 -14.78 -2.26 -1.88
N TYR A 410 -15.85 -1.64 -2.35
CA TYR A 410 -17.17 -1.75 -1.75
C TYR A 410 -18.22 -2.02 -2.82
N ILE A 411 -19.24 -2.78 -2.48
CA ILE A 411 -20.34 -3.14 -3.38
C ILE A 411 -21.68 -2.87 -2.73
N TYR A 412 -22.76 -2.79 -3.50
CA TYR A 412 -24.08 -2.63 -2.91
C TYR A 412 -24.46 -3.90 -2.13
N PRO A 413 -24.86 -3.79 -0.86
CA PRO A 413 -25.23 -4.96 -0.06
C PRO A 413 -26.53 -5.61 -0.57
N LYS A 414 -26.70 -6.89 -0.23
CA LYS A 414 -27.91 -7.67 -0.51
C LYS A 414 -29.18 -7.13 0.16
N SER A 415 -29.01 -6.34 1.22
CA SER A 415 -30.11 -5.71 1.96
C SER A 415 -30.77 -4.54 1.22
N LEU A 416 -30.17 -4.09 0.11
CA LEU A 416 -30.77 -3.09 -0.78
C LEU A 416 -31.52 -3.78 -1.93
N PRO A 417 -32.66 -3.22 -2.36
CA PRO A 417 -33.20 -3.53 -3.68
C PRO A 417 -32.13 -3.29 -4.74
N GLN A 418 -32.04 -4.19 -5.74
CA GLN A 418 -31.05 -4.11 -6.82
C GLN A 418 -31.05 -2.71 -7.45
N PRO A 419 -29.95 -1.94 -7.35
CA PRO A 419 -29.87 -0.64 -8.00
C PRO A 419 -29.89 -0.78 -9.52
N ALA A 420 -30.52 0.18 -10.21
CA ALA A 420 -30.60 0.17 -11.66
C ALA A 420 -29.21 0.14 -12.32
N GLY A 421 -29.08 -0.63 -13.40
CA GLY A 421 -27.82 -0.82 -14.13
C GLY A 421 -26.79 -1.73 -13.45
N THR A 422 -27.12 -2.32 -12.29
CA THR A 422 -26.24 -3.28 -11.61
C THR A 422 -26.65 -4.72 -11.87
N VAL A 423 -25.73 -5.65 -11.60
CA VAL A 423 -25.92 -7.11 -11.66
C VAL A 423 -25.41 -7.74 -10.37
N ARG A 424 -25.84 -8.96 -10.06
CA ARG A 424 -25.28 -9.72 -8.93
C ARG A 424 -23.81 -10.07 -9.20
N LEU A 425 -22.95 -9.86 -8.20
CA LEU A 425 -21.59 -10.38 -8.17
C LEU A 425 -21.63 -11.79 -7.58
N MET A 426 -21.45 -12.80 -8.42
CA MET A 426 -21.45 -14.20 -8.03
C MET A 426 -20.11 -14.57 -7.36
N ARG A 427 -20.12 -15.56 -6.47
CA ARG A 427 -18.92 -16.27 -5.99
C ARG A 427 -19.16 -17.76 -6.16
N LYS A 428 -18.29 -18.43 -6.91
CA LYS A 428 -18.40 -19.88 -7.13
C LYS A 428 -17.04 -20.54 -6.95
N TYR A 429 -17.08 -21.77 -6.45
CA TYR A 429 -15.92 -22.60 -6.19
C TYR A 429 -15.82 -23.72 -7.23
N ASN A 430 -14.60 -24.04 -7.62
CA ASN A 430 -14.27 -25.18 -8.48
C ASN A 430 -13.52 -26.24 -7.67
N PRO A 431 -14.18 -27.34 -7.25
CA PRO A 431 -13.56 -28.38 -6.40
C PRO A 431 -12.38 -29.11 -7.04
N THR A 432 -12.30 -29.12 -8.38
CA THR A 432 -11.19 -29.79 -9.09
C THR A 432 -9.92 -28.94 -9.10
N ARG A 433 -10.09 -27.63 -8.92
CA ARG A 433 -9.03 -26.62 -8.92
C ARG A 433 -8.69 -26.12 -7.53
N ASP A 434 -9.61 -26.33 -6.58
CA ASP A 434 -9.59 -25.69 -5.27
C ASP A 434 -9.57 -24.16 -5.34
N ASP A 435 -10.27 -23.60 -6.33
CA ASP A 435 -10.21 -22.18 -6.68
C ASP A 435 -11.58 -21.48 -6.54
N HIS A 436 -11.58 -20.28 -5.98
CA HIS A 436 -12.73 -19.39 -5.94
C HIS A 436 -12.65 -18.30 -7.02
N ALA A 437 -13.73 -18.14 -7.78
CA ALA A 437 -13.88 -17.05 -8.73
C ALA A 437 -15.07 -16.16 -8.39
N ILE A 438 -14.90 -14.85 -8.60
CA ILE A 438 -15.98 -13.86 -8.55
C ILE A 438 -16.20 -13.24 -9.94
N PHE A 439 -17.46 -13.09 -10.32
CA PHE A 439 -17.84 -12.65 -11.67
C PHE A 439 -19.27 -12.14 -11.69
N PRO A 440 -19.65 -11.26 -12.63
CA PRO A 440 -21.04 -10.80 -12.74
C PRO A 440 -21.94 -11.96 -13.18
N GLU A 441 -23.20 -11.96 -12.74
CA GLU A 441 -24.16 -13.05 -13.04
C GLU A 441 -24.36 -13.30 -14.55
N THR A 442 -24.12 -12.28 -15.38
CA THR A 442 -24.14 -12.38 -16.85
C THR A 442 -23.09 -13.34 -17.41
N LYS A 443 -22.08 -13.71 -16.60
CA LYS A 443 -21.00 -14.63 -16.93
C LYS A 443 -21.18 -16.02 -16.32
N ALA A 444 -22.27 -16.26 -15.59
CA ALA A 444 -22.50 -17.53 -14.90
C ALA A 444 -22.44 -18.76 -15.82
N GLY A 445 -23.00 -18.67 -17.03
CA GLY A 445 -22.93 -19.77 -18.00
C GLY A 445 -21.50 -20.08 -18.46
N TYR A 446 -20.70 -19.05 -18.71
CA TYR A 446 -19.29 -19.20 -19.10
C TYR A 446 -18.46 -19.81 -17.97
N MET A 447 -18.61 -19.29 -16.74
CA MET A 447 -17.86 -19.76 -15.57
C MET A 447 -18.28 -21.16 -15.12
N ALA A 448 -19.56 -21.53 -15.25
CA ALA A 448 -20.02 -22.89 -15.06
C ALA A 448 -19.36 -23.86 -16.05
N GLY A 449 -19.17 -23.44 -17.32
CA GLY A 449 -18.40 -24.19 -18.32
C GLY A 449 -16.93 -24.40 -17.96
N LEU A 450 -16.35 -23.53 -17.11
CA LEU A 450 -15.01 -23.68 -16.55
C LEU A 450 -14.97 -24.49 -15.24
N GLY A 451 -16.12 -24.94 -14.74
CA GLY A 451 -16.25 -25.77 -13.54
C GLY A 451 -16.55 -25.01 -12.24
N TYR A 452 -16.77 -23.70 -12.27
CA TYR A 452 -17.17 -22.92 -11.10
C TYR A 452 -18.67 -23.05 -10.85
N THR A 453 -19.06 -24.15 -10.21
CA THR A 453 -20.48 -24.53 -10.04
C THR A 453 -20.92 -24.60 -8.58
N VAL A 454 -19.98 -24.66 -7.64
CA VAL A 454 -20.27 -24.90 -6.21
C VAL A 454 -20.40 -23.59 -5.44
N ASP A 455 -21.40 -23.50 -4.58
CA ASP A 455 -21.52 -22.43 -3.60
C ASP A 455 -20.60 -22.70 -2.42
N SER A 456 -19.76 -21.73 -2.07
CA SER A 456 -18.89 -21.79 -0.89
C SER A 456 -19.34 -20.68 0.05
N GLY A 457 -20.23 -20.99 0.99
CA GLY A 457 -20.81 -20.04 1.96
C GLY A 457 -21.92 -19.11 1.42
N ALA A 458 -21.77 -18.56 0.22
CA ALA A 458 -22.78 -17.69 -0.40
C ALA A 458 -22.73 -17.81 -1.92
N GLU A 459 -23.91 -17.84 -2.57
CA GLU A 459 -24.04 -17.90 -4.04
C GLU A 459 -23.56 -16.61 -4.74
N TRP A 460 -23.81 -15.47 -4.11
CA TRP A 460 -23.44 -14.14 -4.59
C TRP A 460 -23.12 -13.22 -3.42
N LEU A 461 -22.45 -12.11 -3.67
CA LEU A 461 -21.88 -11.23 -2.63
C LEU A 461 -22.65 -9.91 -2.48
N GLY A 462 -23.16 -9.36 -3.58
CA GLY A 462 -23.87 -8.09 -3.62
C GLY A 462 -24.12 -7.64 -5.04
N TYR A 463 -24.46 -6.37 -5.25
CA TYR A 463 -24.64 -5.79 -6.59
C TYR A 463 -23.46 -4.91 -7.01
N VAL A 464 -23.07 -5.03 -8.27
CA VAL A 464 -21.96 -4.31 -8.90
C VAL A 464 -22.37 -3.81 -10.28
N TYR A 465 -21.68 -2.79 -10.80
CA TYR A 465 -21.90 -2.38 -12.18
C TYR A 465 -21.05 -3.25 -13.13
N PRO A 466 -21.64 -3.81 -14.20
CA PRO A 466 -20.88 -4.54 -15.21
C PRO A 466 -19.97 -3.58 -16.00
N ASN A 467 -18.81 -4.08 -16.42
CA ASN A 467 -17.90 -3.33 -17.28
C ASN A 467 -18.30 -3.50 -18.76
N ASN A 468 -18.78 -2.40 -19.37
CA ASN A 468 -19.10 -2.32 -20.79
C ASN A 468 -18.12 -1.39 -21.54
N GLY A 469 -16.93 -1.13 -20.98
CA GLY A 469 -15.87 -0.27 -21.52
C GLY A 469 -15.70 1.02 -20.71
N PRO A 470 -16.65 1.98 -20.77
CA PRO A 470 -16.59 3.22 -19.99
C PRO A 470 -16.95 3.04 -18.52
N VAL A 471 -16.59 4.04 -17.70
CA VAL A 471 -17.05 4.13 -16.29
C VAL A 471 -18.58 4.19 -16.26
N PRO A 472 -19.25 3.35 -15.46
CA PRO A 472 -20.71 3.37 -15.33
C PRO A 472 -21.24 4.70 -14.80
N PHE A 473 -22.35 5.17 -15.37
CA PHE A 473 -23.13 6.27 -14.79
C PHE A 473 -23.94 5.73 -13.61
N ILE A 474 -23.78 6.36 -12.44
CA ILE A 474 -24.54 5.97 -11.24
C ILE A 474 -25.98 6.47 -11.41
N GLN A 475 -26.84 5.50 -11.72
CA GLN A 475 -28.29 5.44 -11.47
C GLN A 475 -28.98 6.72 -11.04
#